data_AF-A0A8X7ZSB8-F1
#
_entry.id   AF-A0A8X7ZSB8-F1
#
_cell.length_a   1.000
_cell.length_b   1.000
_cell.length_c   1.000
_cell.angle_alpha   90.00
_cell.angle_beta   90.00
_cell.angle_gamma   90.00
#
_symmetry.space_group_name_H-M   'P 1'
#
loop_
_entity.id
_entity.type
_entity.pdbx_description
1 polymer ?
#
loop_
_entity_poly.entity_id
_entity_poly.type
_entity_poly.pdbx_seq_one_letter_code
_entity_poly.pdbx_strand_id
1 'polypeptide(L)'
;MEKTVPGTPQQNGVAERMNRTINERARSMRLHSGLPQTFWADAVHTAVYLINRGPSVPLEFRLPEEVWRGKEVQLSHLKVFGCVSYVHINSDARNKLEAKSKKCFFIGYGDEEFGFRFWDDQNRKIIRSRNVIFNEKVMYKDRSSEETEMADSDTSPQRSEFIRLEGLPDVTKQNNNQESLQEDSSTFVPTSTQEDAEQLEPAVRRESSQDQLNSPAELSSM
;
A
#
# COMPACT_ATOMS: atom_id res chain seq x y z
N MET A 1 15.22 30.42 -0.32
CA MET A 1 15.59 29.12 -0.93
C MET A 1 16.82 29.38 -1.77
N GLU A 2 18.01 29.08 -1.26
CA GLU A 2 19.24 29.24 -2.03
C GLU A 2 19.28 28.19 -3.14
N LYS A 3 19.61 28.62 -4.36
CA LYS A 3 19.74 27.75 -5.53
C LYS A 3 21.21 27.46 -5.76
N THR A 4 21.55 26.18 -5.91
CA THR A 4 22.88 25.72 -6.32
C THR A 4 23.24 26.30 -7.70
N VAL A 5 24.53 26.60 -7.92
CA VAL A 5 25.01 27.13 -9.20
C VAL A 5 24.68 26.14 -10.34
N PRO A 6 24.10 26.60 -11.46
CA PRO A 6 23.85 25.73 -12.61
C PRO A 6 25.15 25.07 -13.08
N GLY A 7 25.17 23.74 -13.19
CA GLY A 7 26.32 23.00 -13.74
C GLY A 7 27.38 22.53 -12.73
N THR A 8 27.15 22.59 -11.41
CA THR A 8 28.03 21.99 -10.39
C THR A 8 27.46 20.70 -9.79
N PRO A 9 27.54 19.54 -10.49
CA PRO A 9 27.02 18.26 -9.99
C PRO A 9 27.69 17.79 -8.69
N GLN A 10 28.90 18.27 -8.38
CA GLN A 10 29.64 17.94 -7.16
C GLN A 10 28.90 18.37 -5.88
N GLN A 11 28.15 19.48 -5.93
CA GLN A 11 27.36 19.96 -4.78
C GLN A 11 26.10 19.11 -4.54
N ASN A 12 25.56 18.46 -5.57
CA ASN A 12 24.36 17.63 -5.46
C ASN A 12 24.67 16.15 -5.15
N GLY A 13 25.93 15.73 -5.26
CA GLY A 13 26.31 14.33 -5.11
C GLY A 13 25.95 13.70 -3.76
N VAL A 14 25.90 14.48 -2.67
CA VAL A 14 25.44 13.98 -1.36
C VAL A 14 23.94 13.68 -1.39
N ALA A 15 23.14 14.61 -1.90
CA ALA A 15 21.69 14.45 -2.02
C ALA A 15 21.33 13.32 -2.99
N GLU A 16 22.02 13.22 -4.13
CA GLU A 16 21.83 12.14 -5.11
C GLU A 16 22.08 10.76 -4.50
N ARG A 17 23.18 10.60 -3.74
CA ARG A 17 23.47 9.33 -3.06
C ARG A 17 22.39 8.98 -2.04
N MET A 18 21.96 9.95 -1.23
CA MET A 18 20.91 9.72 -0.24
C MET A 18 19.56 9.36 -0.89
N ASN A 19 19.17 10.07 -1.94
CA ASN A 19 17.94 9.78 -2.69
C ASN A 19 17.96 8.38 -3.28
N ARG A 20 19.11 7.94 -3.82
CA ARG A 20 19.27 6.55 -4.29
C ARG A 20 19.08 5.55 -3.14
N THR A 21 19.74 5.76 -2.01
CA THR A 21 19.61 4.88 -0.83
C THR A 21 18.17 4.80 -0.32
N ILE A 22 17.47 5.92 -0.22
CA ILE A 22 16.06 5.97 0.20
C ILE A 22 15.20 5.13 -0.75
N ASN A 23 15.34 5.35 -2.06
CA ASN A 23 14.56 4.64 -3.07
C ASN A 23 14.84 3.14 -3.09
N GLU A 24 16.10 2.72 -2.97
CA GLU A 24 16.49 1.31 -2.92
C GLU A 24 15.91 0.61 -1.70
N ARG A 25 16.00 1.22 -0.51
CA ARG A 25 15.42 0.67 0.73
C ARG A 25 13.90 0.58 0.65
N ALA A 26 13.24 1.66 0.21
CA ALA A 26 11.79 1.69 0.05
C ALA A 26 11.30 0.61 -0.94
N ARG A 27 11.98 0.47 -2.08
CA ARG A 27 11.69 -0.55 -3.08
C ARG A 27 11.86 -1.95 -2.50
N SER A 28 12.99 -2.22 -1.83
CA SER A 28 13.28 -3.51 -1.22
C SER A 28 12.22 -3.90 -0.18
N MET A 29 11.90 -3.00 0.75
CA MET A 29 10.87 -3.21 1.78
C MET A 29 9.49 -3.47 1.19
N ARG A 30 9.07 -2.69 0.19
CA ARG A 30 7.75 -2.86 -0.46
C ARG A 30 7.66 -4.18 -1.21
N LEU A 31 8.71 -4.57 -1.93
CA LEU A 31 8.76 -5.85 -2.64
C LEU A 31 8.78 -7.03 -1.66
N HIS A 32 9.51 -6.90 -0.54
CA HIS A 32 9.55 -7.93 0.49
C HIS A 32 8.16 -8.20 1.08
N SER A 33 7.39 -7.15 1.39
CA SER A 33 6.03 -7.28 1.91
C SER A 33 5.00 -7.69 0.85
N GLY A 34 5.25 -7.38 -0.41
CA GLY A 34 4.33 -7.55 -1.53
C GLY A 34 3.17 -6.55 -1.54
N LEU A 35 3.30 -5.44 -0.81
CA LEU A 35 2.31 -4.37 -0.88
C LEU A 35 2.24 -3.75 -2.30
N PRO A 36 1.03 -3.36 -2.76
CA PRO A 36 0.85 -2.71 -4.06
C PRO A 36 1.71 -1.44 -4.23
N GLN A 37 2.00 -1.08 -5.48
CA GLN A 37 2.80 0.11 -5.80
C GLN A 37 2.19 1.41 -5.25
N THR A 38 0.89 1.45 -4.97
CA THR A 38 0.19 2.60 -4.35
C THR A 38 0.80 3.01 -3.01
N PHE A 39 1.44 2.10 -2.27
CA PHE A 39 2.07 2.36 -0.98
C PHE A 39 3.54 2.80 -1.08
N TRP A 40 4.01 3.23 -2.26
CA TRP A 40 5.39 3.66 -2.46
C TRP A 40 5.78 4.82 -1.53
N ALA A 41 4.89 5.79 -1.32
CA ALA A 41 5.16 6.96 -0.48
C ALA A 41 5.30 6.56 0.99
N ASP A 42 4.47 5.63 1.46
CA ASP A 42 4.54 5.07 2.81
C ASP A 42 5.81 4.25 3.02
N ALA A 43 6.24 3.49 2.00
CA ALA A 43 7.52 2.77 2.02
C ALA A 43 8.72 3.73 2.07
N VAL A 44 8.69 4.83 1.30
CA VAL A 44 9.72 5.89 1.33
C VAL A 44 9.78 6.55 2.70
N HIS A 45 8.64 6.93 3.27
CA HIS A 45 8.59 7.53 4.60
C HIS A 45 9.16 6.57 5.65
N THR A 46 8.77 5.30 5.61
CA THR A 46 9.30 4.28 6.53
C THR A 46 10.82 4.09 6.33
N ALA A 47 11.32 4.11 5.09
CA ALA A 47 12.74 4.01 4.82
C ALA A 47 13.53 5.19 5.42
N VAL A 48 13.04 6.42 5.26
CA VAL A 48 13.64 7.62 5.89
C VAL A 48 13.61 7.51 7.41
N TYR A 49 12.49 7.07 7.98
CA TYR A 49 12.34 6.86 9.41
C TYR A 49 13.40 5.90 9.98
N LEU A 50 13.65 4.78 9.27
CA LEU A 50 14.66 3.80 9.63
C LEU A 50 16.09 4.28 9.37
N ILE A 51 16.33 5.05 8.30
CA ILE A 51 17.64 5.67 8.04
C ILE A 51 18.04 6.59 9.20
N ASN A 52 17.12 7.43 9.66
CA ASN A 52 17.38 8.37 10.75
C ASN A 52 17.60 7.70 12.11
N ARG A 53 17.14 6.45 12.26
CA ARG A 53 17.28 5.61 13.46
C ARG A 53 18.29 4.47 13.29
N GLY A 54 19.06 4.49 12.21
CA GLY A 54 20.10 3.52 11.92
C GLY A 54 21.49 4.09 12.24
N PRO A 55 22.49 3.22 12.49
CA PRO A 55 23.87 3.66 12.66
C PRO A 55 24.38 4.33 11.39
N SER A 56 25.03 5.49 11.55
CA SER A 56 25.55 6.30 10.44
C SER A 56 27.07 6.42 10.51
N VAL A 57 27.78 5.98 9.46
CA VAL A 57 29.26 6.01 9.40
C VAL A 57 29.83 7.43 9.57
N PRO A 58 29.30 8.48 8.90
CA PRO A 58 29.77 9.85 9.12
C PRO A 58 29.56 10.39 10.54
N LEU A 59 28.75 9.72 11.36
CA LEU A 59 28.44 10.10 12.74
C LEU A 59 29.03 9.12 13.76
N GLU A 60 30.13 8.42 13.41
CA GLU A 60 30.78 7.45 14.30
C GLU A 60 29.79 6.35 14.78
N PHE A 61 28.92 5.90 13.87
CA PHE A 61 27.85 4.92 14.13
C PHE A 61 26.74 5.38 15.09
N ARG A 62 26.71 6.66 15.47
CA ARG A 62 25.57 7.25 16.19
C ARG A 62 24.34 7.36 15.27
N LEU A 63 23.17 7.42 15.89
CA LEU A 63 21.91 7.58 15.17
C LEU A 63 21.72 9.04 14.76
N PRO A 64 21.45 9.34 13.48
CA PRO A 64 21.22 10.71 13.01
C PRO A 64 20.16 11.47 13.82
N GLU A 65 19.08 10.80 14.22
CA GLU A 65 18.02 11.43 15.01
C GLU A 65 18.44 11.75 16.45
N GLU A 66 19.27 10.91 17.07
CA GLU A 66 19.82 11.19 18.41
C GLU A 66 20.76 12.38 18.37
N VAL A 67 21.60 12.46 17.35
CA VAL A 67 22.52 13.59 17.13
C VAL A 67 21.73 14.86 16.85
N TRP A 68 20.67 14.77 16.03
CA TRP A 68 19.83 15.92 15.66
C TRP A 68 18.97 16.44 16.82
N ARG A 69 18.33 15.55 17.59
CA ARG A 69 17.42 15.92 18.69
C ARG A 69 18.12 16.06 20.04
N GLY A 70 19.36 15.57 20.17
CA GLY A 70 20.08 15.53 21.45
C GLY A 70 19.46 14.58 22.48
N LYS A 71 18.59 13.66 22.07
CA LYS A 71 17.86 12.71 22.94
C LYS A 71 17.99 11.30 22.39
N GLU A 72 18.18 10.34 23.30
CA GLU A 72 18.19 8.92 22.96
C GLU A 72 16.87 8.48 22.30
N VAL A 73 16.97 7.67 21.26
CA VAL A 73 15.83 7.19 20.50
C VAL A 73 15.49 5.77 20.94
N GLN A 74 14.25 5.54 21.36
CA GLN A 74 13.75 4.19 21.62
C GLN A 74 13.62 3.43 20.28
N LEU A 75 14.09 2.18 20.23
CA LEU A 75 14.03 1.33 19.02
C LEU A 75 13.09 0.13 19.18
N SER A 76 12.54 -0.08 20.37
CA SER A 76 11.67 -1.23 20.69
C SER A 76 10.36 -1.25 19.90
N HIS A 77 9.93 -0.09 19.40
CA HIS A 77 8.71 0.06 18.60
C HIS A 77 8.94 -0.17 17.10
N LEU A 78 10.18 -0.42 16.66
CA LEU A 78 10.43 -0.72 15.25
C LEU A 78 9.74 -2.03 14.85
N LYS A 79 9.12 -2.00 13.67
CA LYS A 79 8.34 -3.11 13.11
C LYS A 79 8.62 -3.34 11.63
N VAL A 80 8.52 -4.60 11.20
CA VAL A 80 8.71 -4.98 9.79
C VAL A 80 7.58 -4.42 8.93
N PHE A 81 7.96 -3.63 7.92
CA PHE A 81 7.02 -3.02 6.97
C PHE A 81 6.19 -4.07 6.23
N GLY A 82 4.87 -3.87 6.21
CA GLY A 82 3.90 -4.74 5.52
C GLY A 82 3.56 -6.04 6.24
N CYS A 83 4.00 -6.22 7.49
CA CYS A 83 3.58 -7.35 8.30
C CYS A 83 2.10 -7.30 8.68
N VAL A 84 1.52 -8.47 8.92
CA VAL A 84 0.17 -8.63 9.47
C VAL A 84 0.12 -8.04 10.88
N SER A 85 -0.89 -7.22 11.14
CA SER A 85 -1.09 -6.51 12.39
C SER A 85 -2.54 -6.58 12.82
N TYR A 86 -2.79 -6.84 14.10
CA TYR A 86 -4.13 -6.90 14.69
C TYR A 86 -4.39 -5.64 15.48
N VAL A 87 -5.14 -4.71 14.88
CA VAL A 87 -5.47 -3.40 15.46
C VAL A 87 -6.67 -3.54 16.40
N HIS A 88 -6.56 -3.06 17.64
CA HIS A 88 -7.67 -3.11 18.59
C HIS A 88 -8.86 -2.25 18.15
N ILE A 89 -10.07 -2.79 18.28
CA ILE A 89 -11.33 -2.05 18.08
C ILE A 89 -11.89 -1.69 19.46
N ASN A 90 -12.11 -0.40 19.71
CA ASN A 90 -12.67 0.10 20.97
C ASN A 90 -14.04 -0.52 21.24
N SER A 91 -14.36 -0.74 22.53
CA SER A 91 -15.64 -1.30 22.97
C SER A 91 -16.85 -0.52 22.47
N ASP A 92 -16.71 0.79 22.33
CA ASP A 92 -17.83 1.69 22.02
C ASP A 92 -18.21 1.64 20.54
N ALA A 93 -17.32 1.13 19.70
CA ALA A 93 -17.51 0.97 18.26
C ALA A 93 -17.89 -0.47 17.87
N ARG A 94 -18.16 -1.34 18.85
CA ARG A 94 -18.48 -2.76 18.62
C ARG A 94 -19.59 -3.26 19.53
N ASN A 95 -20.36 -4.23 19.05
CA ASN A 95 -21.30 -4.97 19.89
C ASN A 95 -20.56 -5.99 20.79
N LYS A 96 -21.21 -6.44 21.88
CA LYS A 96 -20.61 -7.35 22.88
C LYS A 96 -20.04 -8.65 22.29
N LEU A 97 -20.56 -9.10 21.15
CA LEU A 97 -20.18 -10.35 20.47
C LEU A 97 -19.28 -10.15 19.25
N GLU A 98 -18.95 -8.91 18.87
CA GLU A 98 -18.10 -8.64 17.71
C GLU A 98 -16.60 -8.82 18.02
N ALA A 99 -15.81 -9.06 16.96
CA ALA A 99 -14.38 -9.22 17.07
C ALA A 99 -13.70 -8.04 17.78
N LYS A 100 -12.72 -8.34 18.63
CA LYS A 100 -12.02 -7.33 19.44
C LYS A 100 -10.90 -6.61 18.69
N SER A 101 -10.49 -7.13 17.56
CA SER A 101 -9.40 -6.61 16.74
C SER A 101 -9.69 -6.81 15.26
N LYS A 102 -9.01 -6.01 14.44
CA LYS A 102 -9.08 -6.07 12.99
C LYS A 102 -7.73 -6.45 12.42
N LYS A 103 -7.71 -7.41 11.48
CA LYS A 103 -6.52 -7.73 10.69
C LYS A 103 -6.26 -6.59 9.71
N CYS A 104 -5.07 -6.01 9.77
CA CYS A 104 -4.58 -4.94 8.91
C CYS A 104 -3.10 -5.19 8.59
N PHE A 105 -2.52 -4.36 7.73
CA PHE A 105 -1.11 -4.47 7.34
C PHE A 105 -0.36 -3.21 7.73
N PHE A 106 0.80 -3.36 8.37
CA PHE A 106 1.61 -2.22 8.79
C PHE A 106 2.17 -1.48 7.59
N ILE A 107 1.87 -0.18 7.47
CA ILE A 107 2.36 0.65 6.35
C ILE A 107 3.27 1.78 6.81
N GLY A 108 3.64 1.84 8.09
CA GLY A 108 4.65 2.79 8.57
C GLY A 108 4.24 3.51 9.84
N TYR A 109 5.15 4.37 10.29
CA TYR A 109 5.02 5.11 11.53
C TYR A 109 4.18 6.37 11.29
N GLY A 110 3.28 6.68 12.23
CA GLY A 110 2.60 7.96 12.29
C GLY A 110 3.43 8.96 13.11
N ASP A 111 2.96 10.21 13.15
CA ASP A 111 3.56 11.22 14.02
C ASP A 111 3.42 10.83 15.49
N GLU A 112 4.20 11.47 16.38
CA GLU A 112 4.33 11.10 17.79
C GLU A 112 2.98 10.95 18.53
N GLU A 113 1.94 11.66 18.09
CA GLU A 113 0.59 11.59 18.65
C GLU A 113 -0.23 10.38 18.17
N PHE A 114 -0.03 9.93 16.92
CA PHE A 114 -0.98 9.05 16.21
C PHE A 114 -0.55 7.57 16.12
N GLY A 115 0.61 7.21 16.66
CA GLY A 115 1.06 5.82 16.74
C GLY A 115 1.47 5.24 15.37
N PHE A 116 1.01 4.05 15.05
CA PHE A 116 1.33 3.36 13.79
C PHE A 116 0.22 3.54 12.75
N ARG A 117 0.57 3.43 11.47
CA ARG A 117 -0.35 3.47 10.32
C ARG A 117 -0.52 2.08 9.72
N PHE A 118 -1.76 1.75 9.39
CA PHE A 118 -2.15 0.45 8.88
C PHE A 118 -3.05 0.56 7.66
N TRP A 119 -2.92 -0.40 6.75
CA TRP A 119 -3.85 -0.61 5.65
C TRP A 119 -4.90 -1.66 6.03
N ASP A 120 -6.16 -1.27 5.98
CA ASP A 120 -7.32 -2.15 6.08
C ASP A 120 -7.74 -2.54 4.67
N ASP A 121 -7.38 -3.76 4.26
CA ASP A 121 -7.60 -4.23 2.90
C ASP A 121 -9.09 -4.42 2.57
N GLN A 122 -9.89 -4.81 3.57
CA GLN A 122 -11.33 -5.03 3.40
C GLN A 122 -12.08 -3.72 3.15
N ASN A 123 -11.70 -2.66 3.85
CA ASN A 123 -12.40 -1.37 3.80
C ASN A 123 -11.66 -0.33 2.95
N ARG A 124 -10.52 -0.72 2.37
CA ARG A 124 -9.66 0.14 1.54
C ARG A 124 -9.34 1.47 2.21
N LYS A 125 -9.04 1.44 3.52
CA LYS A 125 -8.78 2.65 4.32
C LYS A 125 -7.51 2.54 5.15
N ILE A 126 -6.93 3.70 5.45
CA ILE A 126 -5.80 3.81 6.35
C ILE A 126 -6.32 4.01 7.78
N ILE A 127 -5.85 3.17 8.71
CA ILE A 127 -6.18 3.24 10.14
C ILE A 127 -4.93 3.68 10.90
N ARG A 128 -5.11 4.49 11.93
CA ARG A 128 -4.04 4.86 12.87
C ARG A 128 -4.35 4.28 14.25
N SER A 129 -3.38 3.66 14.90
CA SER A 129 -3.56 3.12 16.25
C SER A 129 -2.23 2.86 16.95
N ARG A 130 -2.25 2.94 18.29
CA ARG A 130 -1.14 2.51 19.18
C ARG A 130 -1.35 1.09 19.74
N ASN A 131 -2.60 0.67 19.89
CA ASN A 131 -2.97 -0.60 20.53
C ASN A 131 -3.05 -1.70 19.48
N VAL A 132 -1.90 -2.32 19.20
CA VAL A 132 -1.73 -3.26 18.08
C VAL A 132 -0.83 -4.42 18.47
N ILE A 133 -1.16 -5.61 17.97
CA ILE A 133 -0.30 -6.79 18.04
C ILE A 133 0.26 -7.07 16.65
N PHE A 134 1.59 -7.15 16.52
CA PHE A 134 2.27 -7.37 15.25
C PHE A 134 2.66 -8.84 15.09
N ASN A 135 2.34 -9.42 13.93
CA ASN A 135 2.85 -10.71 13.50
C ASN A 135 3.88 -10.50 12.37
N GLU A 136 5.13 -10.29 12.76
CA GLU A 136 6.23 -9.94 11.85
C GLU A 136 6.71 -11.12 10.99
N LYS A 137 6.13 -12.31 11.17
CA LYS A 137 6.44 -13.52 10.38
C LYS A 137 5.60 -13.63 9.12
N VAL A 138 4.45 -12.95 9.08
CA VAL A 138 3.50 -13.03 7.97
C VAL A 138 3.38 -11.66 7.32
N MET A 139 3.53 -11.62 6.01
CA MET A 139 3.50 -10.41 5.20
C MET A 139 2.20 -10.30 4.40
N TYR A 140 1.97 -9.13 3.80
CA TYR A 140 0.82 -8.89 2.92
C TYR A 140 0.70 -9.91 1.77
N LYS A 141 1.83 -10.30 1.16
CA LYS A 141 1.85 -11.29 0.07
C LYS A 141 1.42 -12.70 0.48
N ASP A 142 1.53 -13.04 1.77
CA ASP A 142 1.24 -14.40 2.26
C ASP A 142 -0.27 -14.63 2.43
N ARG A 143 -1.11 -13.64 2.12
CA ARG A 143 -2.57 -13.73 2.19
C ARG A 143 -3.16 -14.76 1.24
N SER A 144 -2.58 -14.94 0.05
CA SER A 144 -3.10 -15.89 -0.95
C SER A 144 -2.91 -17.36 -0.55
N SER A 145 -1.92 -17.66 0.30
CA SER A 145 -1.71 -19.01 0.83
C SER A 145 -2.80 -19.43 1.83
N GLU A 146 -3.29 -18.50 2.65
CA GLU A 146 -4.32 -18.79 3.68
C GLU A 146 -5.72 -19.08 3.08
N GLU A 147 -6.04 -18.51 1.91
CA GLU A 147 -7.32 -18.75 1.22
C GLU A 147 -7.40 -20.13 0.56
N THR A 148 -6.24 -20.75 0.27
CA THR A 148 -6.20 -22.08 -0.38
C THR A 148 -6.34 -23.22 0.64
N GLU A 149 -5.89 -23.03 1.89
CA GLU A 149 -5.97 -24.06 2.94
C GLU A 149 -7.37 -24.23 3.55
N MET A 150 -8.28 -23.28 3.35
CA MET A 150 -9.68 -23.37 3.83
C MET A 150 -10.68 -23.86 2.78
N ALA A 151 -10.26 -24.07 1.53
CA ALA A 151 -11.14 -24.47 0.43
C ALA A 151 -11.12 -25.98 0.10
N ASP A 152 -10.24 -26.78 0.72
CA ASP A 152 -10.03 -28.20 0.37
C ASP A 152 -10.45 -29.19 1.46
N SER A 153 -11.52 -28.86 2.21
CA SER A 153 -12.11 -29.80 3.17
C SER A 153 -13.64 -29.73 3.20
N ASP A 154 -14.28 -29.88 2.04
CA ASP A 154 -15.59 -30.54 1.97
C ASP A 154 -16.01 -30.75 0.51
N THR A 155 -15.71 -31.92 -0.04
CA THR A 155 -16.65 -32.69 -0.87
C THR A 155 -16.11 -34.10 -1.01
N SER A 156 -16.55 -34.99 -0.13
CA SER A 156 -16.62 -36.42 -0.44
C SER A 156 -18.06 -36.88 -0.24
N PRO A 157 -18.71 -37.46 -1.26
CA PRO A 157 -20.11 -37.87 -1.14
C PRO A 157 -20.17 -39.19 -0.35
N GLN A 158 -20.44 -39.09 0.95
CA GLN A 158 -20.85 -40.26 1.74
C GLN A 158 -22.29 -40.60 1.37
N ARG A 159 -22.41 -41.61 0.51
CA ARG A 159 -23.65 -42.30 0.14
C ARG A 159 -24.29 -42.90 1.40
N SER A 160 -25.31 -42.24 1.94
CA SER A 160 -26.15 -42.80 3.00
C SER A 160 -27.16 -43.77 2.39
N GLU A 161 -26.96 -45.06 2.58
CA GLU A 161 -27.98 -46.08 2.35
C GLU A 161 -29.07 -45.96 3.42
N PHE A 162 -30.25 -45.47 3.04
CA PHE A 162 -31.43 -45.55 3.88
C PHE A 162 -32.08 -46.93 3.73
N ILE A 163 -32.22 -47.64 4.85
CA ILE A 163 -32.92 -48.93 4.94
C ILE A 163 -34.40 -48.70 4.62
N ARG A 164 -34.92 -49.46 3.65
CA ARG A 164 -36.32 -49.48 3.23
C ARG A 164 -37.12 -50.38 4.18
N LEU A 165 -38.14 -49.85 4.84
CA LEU A 165 -39.13 -50.63 5.60
C LEU A 165 -40.44 -50.68 4.80
N GLU A 166 -40.80 -51.88 4.32
CA GLU A 166 -42.03 -52.19 3.58
C GLU A 166 -43.23 -52.37 4.54
N GLY A 167 -44.43 -51.88 4.16
CA GLY A 167 -45.70 -52.34 4.78
C GLY A 167 -46.95 -51.45 4.76
N LEU A 168 -47.52 -51.14 3.58
CA LEU A 168 -48.98 -50.99 3.22
C LEU A 168 -49.88 -49.89 3.86
N PRO A 169 -51.05 -49.51 3.26
CA PRO A 169 -51.37 -49.30 1.84
C PRO A 169 -52.10 -47.97 1.50
N ASP A 170 -51.91 -47.55 0.25
CA ASP A 170 -52.79 -46.89 -0.75
C ASP A 170 -54.13 -46.21 -0.35
N VAL A 171 -54.29 -44.92 -0.71
CA VAL A 171 -55.50 -44.39 -1.40
C VAL A 171 -55.12 -43.20 -2.30
N THR A 172 -54.90 -43.51 -3.58
CA THR A 172 -55.41 -42.85 -4.82
C THR A 172 -55.46 -41.32 -5.04
N LYS A 173 -54.88 -40.94 -6.20
CA LYS A 173 -55.46 -40.28 -7.41
C LYS A 173 -54.97 -38.88 -7.82
N GLN A 174 -54.33 -38.90 -9.01
CA GLN A 174 -54.60 -38.07 -10.22
C GLN A 174 -54.21 -36.58 -10.14
N ASN A 175 -53.72 -35.90 -11.18
CA ASN A 175 -53.57 -36.14 -12.62
C ASN A 175 -52.60 -35.03 -13.12
N ASN A 176 -51.58 -35.35 -13.92
CA ASN A 176 -51.51 -35.18 -15.39
C ASN A 176 -51.25 -33.78 -15.98
N ASN A 177 -50.34 -33.83 -16.98
CA ASN A 177 -50.21 -33.02 -18.21
C ASN A 177 -49.35 -31.75 -18.12
N GLN A 178 -48.16 -31.70 -18.74
CA GLN A 178 -47.73 -31.79 -20.17
C GLN A 178 -47.37 -30.37 -20.67
N GLU A 179 -46.08 -30.11 -20.92
CA GLU A 179 -45.43 -30.05 -22.25
C GLU A 179 -45.85 -28.86 -23.13
N SER A 180 -44.87 -28.03 -23.53
CA SER A 180 -44.40 -27.98 -24.92
C SER A 180 -43.31 -26.91 -25.13
N LEU A 181 -42.40 -27.27 -26.03
CA LEU A 181 -41.26 -26.54 -26.57
C LEU A 181 -41.68 -25.42 -27.54
N GLN A 182 -40.83 -24.42 -27.75
CA GLN A 182 -40.29 -24.13 -29.09
C GLN A 182 -39.12 -23.13 -29.08
N GLU A 183 -38.17 -23.43 -29.96
CA GLU A 183 -36.94 -22.74 -30.32
C GLU A 183 -37.23 -21.42 -31.07
N ASP A 184 -36.30 -20.45 -31.05
CA ASP A 184 -35.61 -20.10 -32.29
C ASP A 184 -34.34 -19.26 -32.11
N SER A 185 -33.45 -19.44 -33.08
CA SER A 185 -32.10 -18.94 -33.27
C SER A 185 -32.05 -17.54 -33.90
N SER A 186 -31.07 -16.71 -33.54
CA SER A 186 -30.10 -16.16 -34.51
C SER A 186 -29.12 -15.15 -33.91
N THR A 187 -27.87 -15.32 -34.34
CA THR A 187 -26.66 -14.51 -34.12
C THR A 187 -26.62 -13.32 -35.09
N PHE A 188 -26.16 -12.15 -34.65
CA PHE A 188 -25.42 -11.22 -35.52
C PHE A 188 -24.38 -10.40 -34.73
N VAL A 189 -23.17 -10.30 -35.29
CA VAL A 189 -21.95 -9.70 -34.71
C VAL A 189 -21.75 -8.25 -35.23
N PRO A 190 -20.66 -7.53 -34.91
CA PRO A 190 -20.69 -6.15 -34.40
C PRO A 190 -20.45 -5.10 -35.50
N THR A 191 -20.53 -3.81 -35.16
CA THR A 191 -20.03 -2.73 -36.04
C THR A 191 -19.13 -1.79 -35.26
N SER A 192 -17.92 -1.65 -35.79
CA SER A 192 -16.84 -0.73 -35.45
C SER A 192 -17.10 0.67 -36.01
N THR A 193 -16.67 1.72 -35.30
CA THR A 193 -16.14 2.94 -35.95
C THR A 193 -15.13 3.64 -35.01
N GLN A 194 -13.90 3.80 -35.52
CA GLN A 194 -12.88 4.84 -35.21
C GLN A 194 -13.50 6.25 -35.35
N GLU A 195 -12.96 7.40 -34.96
CA GLU A 195 -11.65 8.01 -34.66
C GLU A 195 -12.02 9.35 -33.95
N ASP A 196 -11.25 9.97 -33.08
CA ASP A 196 -10.26 10.99 -33.47
C ASP A 196 -9.45 11.44 -32.24
N ALA A 197 -8.16 11.67 -32.51
CA ALA A 197 -7.19 12.29 -31.62
C ALA A 197 -6.95 13.73 -32.05
N GLU A 198 -6.82 14.66 -31.10
CA GLU A 198 -6.21 15.96 -31.38
C GLU A 198 -5.27 16.38 -30.24
N GLN A 199 -3.99 16.48 -30.59
CA GLN A 199 -2.88 16.98 -29.78
C GLN A 199 -2.69 18.46 -30.08
N LEU A 200 -2.43 19.29 -29.05
CA LEU A 200 -1.83 20.61 -29.22
C LEU A 200 -0.86 20.93 -28.05
N GLU A 201 0.40 21.12 -28.41
CA GLU A 201 1.53 21.71 -27.67
C GLU A 201 2.29 22.60 -28.69
N PRO A 202 3.20 23.52 -28.29
CA PRO A 202 3.01 24.76 -27.54
C PRO A 202 3.47 26.00 -28.35
N ALA A 203 3.04 27.21 -27.97
CA ALA A 203 3.46 28.45 -28.64
C ALA A 203 4.72 29.07 -28.00
N VAL A 204 5.81 29.09 -28.76
CA VAL A 204 7.04 29.88 -28.57
C VAL A 204 6.83 31.33 -29.03
N ARG A 205 7.27 32.33 -28.26
CA ARG A 205 7.55 33.68 -28.79
C ARG A 205 8.91 34.20 -28.31
N ARG A 206 9.70 34.65 -29.29
CA ARG A 206 11.08 35.14 -29.24
C ARG A 206 11.19 36.63 -28.83
N GLU A 207 12.22 36.89 -28.03
CA GLU A 207 13.33 37.88 -28.09
C GLU A 207 13.18 39.41 -28.30
N SER A 208 14.23 40.07 -27.77
CA SER A 208 14.89 41.36 -28.07
C SER A 208 14.42 42.58 -27.26
N SER A 209 15.27 43.48 -26.73
CA SER A 209 16.75 43.64 -26.67
C SER A 209 17.08 44.79 -25.68
N GLN A 210 18.28 44.74 -25.07
CA GLN A 210 19.25 45.81 -24.69
C GLN A 210 18.72 47.16 -24.10
N ASP A 211 19.31 47.80 -23.07
CA ASP A 211 20.72 48.26 -23.04
C ASP A 211 21.10 49.03 -21.74
N GLN A 212 22.42 49.19 -21.53
CA GLN A 212 23.20 50.12 -20.66
C GLN A 212 23.48 49.71 -19.19
N LEU A 213 24.69 49.23 -18.83
CA LEU A 213 26.01 49.89 -18.69
C LEU A 213 26.03 51.12 -17.76
N ASN A 214 26.57 50.93 -16.55
CA ASN A 214 27.48 51.92 -15.96
C ASN A 214 28.53 51.26 -15.03
N SER A 215 29.78 51.68 -15.23
CA SER A 215 31.03 51.21 -14.60
C SER A 215 31.32 51.93 -13.26
N PRO A 216 32.26 51.46 -12.42
CA PRO A 216 32.50 51.95 -11.05
C PRO A 216 33.58 53.05 -10.98
N ALA A 217 33.58 53.81 -9.89
CA ALA A 217 34.67 54.74 -9.54
C ALA A 217 35.13 54.53 -8.09
N GLU A 218 36.45 54.55 -7.94
CA GLU A 218 37.28 54.31 -6.76
C GLU A 218 37.27 55.45 -5.71
N LEU A 219 37.99 55.17 -4.61
CA LEU A 219 38.80 56.04 -3.72
C LEU A 219 38.28 56.23 -2.28
N SER A 220 38.96 55.61 -1.32
CA SER A 220 40.03 56.28 -0.55
C SER A 220 40.62 55.34 0.50
N SER A 221 41.96 55.31 0.58
CA SER A 221 42.73 54.55 1.56
C SER A 221 42.72 55.20 2.96
N MET A 222 43.02 54.37 3.95
CA MET A 222 43.85 54.69 5.12
C MET A 222 44.84 53.55 5.31
#